data_AF-A0A1I8AGT9-F1
#
_entry.id   AF-A0A1I8AGT9-F1
#
_cell.length_a   1.000
_cell.length_b   1.000
_cell.length_c   1.000
_cell.angle_alpha   90.00
_cell.angle_beta   90.00
_cell.angle_gamma   90.00
#
_symmetry.space_group_name_H-M   'P 1'
#
loop_
_entity.id
_entity.type
_entity.pdbx_description
1 polymer ?
#
loop_
_entity_poly.entity_id
_entity_poly.type
_entity_poly.pdbx_seq_one_letter_code
_entity_poly.pdbx_strand_id
1 'polypeptide(L)' 'MVKIKILLWISDPLVSDQLTALKFTKREVAKFGGDPNKITLLGHSSGGDNAYSLYLSPLTADLISQVVIMSGANVEQEL' A
#
# COMPACT_ATOMS: atom_id res chain seq x y z
N MET A 1 -29.63 29.79 -6.62
CA MET A 1 -28.47 29.48 -5.76
C MET A 1 -27.75 28.26 -6.36
N VAL A 2 -26.64 28.46 -7.07
CA VAL A 2 -25.92 27.36 -7.74
C VAL A 2 -24.97 26.74 -6.72
N LYS A 3 -25.12 25.44 -6.43
CA LYS A 3 -24.15 24.68 -5.62
C LYS A 3 -23.17 24.01 -6.57
N ILE A 4 -21.99 24.59 -6.73
CA ILE A 4 -20.84 23.91 -7.32
C ILE A 4 -20.14 23.17 -6.19
N LYS A 5 -20.11 21.84 -6.25
CA LYS A 5 -19.34 20.99 -5.34
C LYS A 5 -18.17 20.43 -6.15
N ILE A 6 -17.01 21.09 -6.08
CA ILE A 6 -15.77 20.51 -6.59
C ILE A 6 -15.30 19.52 -5.52
N LEU A 7 -15.50 18.23 -5.79
CA LEU A 7 -14.93 17.15 -5.01
C LEU A 7 -13.62 16.73 -5.68
N LEU A 8 -12.50 17.32 -5.24
CA LEU A 8 -11.17 16.87 -5.63
C LEU A 8 -10.74 15.77 -4.65
N TRP A 9 -10.87 14.51 -5.08
CA TRP A 9 -10.25 13.38 -4.40
C TRP A 9 -8.83 13.22 -4.95
N ILE A 10 -7.85 13.78 -4.23
CA ILE A 10 -6.44 13.52 -4.50
C ILE A 10 -6.07 12.34 -3.61
N SER A 11 -6.00 11.14 -4.20
CA SER A 11 -5.29 10.03 -3.57
C SER A 11 -3.85 10.49 -3.31
N ASP A 12 -3.29 10.19 -2.14
CA ASP A 12 -1.88 10.45 -1.87
C ASP A 12 -1.05 9.87 -3.04
N PRO A 13 -0.40 10.71 -3.87
CA PRO A 13 0.29 10.25 -5.07
C PRO A 13 1.38 9.24 -4.72
N LEU A 14 1.96 9.35 -3.53
CA LEU A 14 2.98 8.45 -3.04
C LEU A 14 2.43 7.02 -2.84
N VAL A 15 1.19 6.89 -2.35
CA VAL A 15 0.53 5.58 -2.16
C VAL A 15 0.10 4.99 -3.51
N SER A 16 -0.31 5.82 -4.46
CA SER A 16 -0.62 5.38 -5.84
C SER A 16 0.62 4.82 -6.55
N ASP A 17 1.77 5.45 -6.36
CA ASP A 17 3.04 4.98 -6.92
C ASP A 17 3.48 3.67 -6.28
N GLN A 18 3.33 3.52 -4.97
CA GLN A 18 3.61 2.26 -4.26
C GLN A 18 2.71 1.12 -4.73
N LEU A 19 1.42 1.37 -4.98
CA LEU A 19 0.52 0.38 -5.58
C LEU A 19 1.00 -0.06 -6.97
N THR A 20 1.44 0.88 -7.78
CA THR A 20 1.98 0.59 -9.12
C THR A 20 3.25 -0.25 -9.03
N ALA A 21 4.14 0.09 -8.09
CA ALA A 21 5.34 -0.68 -7.80
C ALA A 21 5.01 -2.11 -7.33
N LEU A 22 4.02 -2.29 -6.44
CA LEU A 22 3.57 -3.62 -6.00
C LEU A 22 3.05 -4.47 -7.15
N LYS A 23 2.24 -3.89 -8.04
CA LYS A 23 1.76 -4.57 -9.25
C LYS A 23 2.90 -4.97 -10.18
N PHE A 24 3.89 -4.09 -10.36
CA PHE A 24 5.10 -4.40 -11.12
C PHE A 24 5.86 -5.57 -10.48
N THR A 25 6.14 -5.49 -9.18
CA THR A 25 6.87 -6.52 -8.45
C THR A 25 6.17 -7.87 -8.57
N LYS A 26 4.85 -7.96 -8.31
CA LYS A 26 4.12 -9.23 -8.44
C LYS A 26 4.23 -9.83 -9.83
N ARG A 27 4.19 -9.01 -10.88
CA ARG A 27 4.30 -9.48 -12.27
C ARG A 27 5.71 -9.99 -12.62
N GLU A 28 6.75 -9.37 -12.07
CA GLU A 28 8.12 -9.60 -12.51
C GLU A 28 8.93 -10.52 -11.59
N VAL A 29 8.60 -10.61 -10.29
CA VAL A 29 9.44 -11.25 -9.27
C VAL A 29 9.77 -12.72 -9.57
N ALA A 30 8.86 -13.43 -10.25
CA ALA A 30 9.09 -14.81 -10.68
C ALA A 30 10.27 -14.95 -11.65
N LYS A 31 10.53 -13.94 -12.50
CA LYS A 31 11.67 -13.91 -13.43
C LYS A 31 13.02 -13.78 -12.71
N PHE A 32 12.99 -13.32 -11.46
CA PHE A 32 14.16 -13.18 -10.59
C PHE A 32 14.25 -14.30 -9.55
N GLY A 33 13.45 -15.37 -9.68
CA GLY A 33 13.46 -16.52 -8.80
C GLY A 33 12.69 -16.36 -7.48
N GLY A 34 11.90 -15.29 -7.32
CA GLY A 34 11.00 -15.14 -6.17
C GLY A 34 9.61 -15.74 -6.41
N ASP A 35 8.82 -15.85 -5.33
CA ASP A 35 7.44 -16.34 -5.38
C ASP A 35 6.46 -15.15 -5.36
N PRO A 36 5.68 -14.91 -6.43
CA PRO A 36 4.73 -13.79 -6.49
C PRO A 36 3.58 -13.90 -5.48
N ASN A 37 3.40 -15.05 -4.82
CA ASN A 37 2.41 -15.25 -3.76
C ASN A 37 2.99 -15.07 -2.34
N LYS A 38 4.28 -14.71 -2.22
CA LYS A 38 4.98 -14.53 -0.93
C LYS A 38 5.67 -13.17 -0.85
N ILE A 39 4.96 -12.11 -1.22
CA ILE A 39 5.47 -10.75 -1.15
C ILE A 39 5.28 -10.20 0.26
N THR A 40 6.39 -9.79 0.89
CA THR A 40 6.39 -9.09 2.18
C THR A 40 6.64 -7.60 1.96
N LEU A 41 5.73 -6.73 2.40
CA LEU A 41 5.89 -5.28 2.34
C LEU A 41 6.46 -4.76 3.65
N LEU A 42 7.63 -4.11 3.60
CA LEU A 42 8.27 -3.51 4.77
C LEU A 42 8.22 -1.98 4.66
N GLY A 43 7.82 -1.32 5.75
CA GLY A 43 7.76 0.13 5.83
C GLY A 43 8.32 0.69 7.14
N HIS A 44 9.03 1.83 7.07
CA HIS A 44 9.53 2.55 8.24
C HIS A 44 9.01 4.00 8.30
N SER A 45 8.69 4.50 9.50
CA SER A 45 8.14 5.86 9.70
C SER A 45 6.86 6.07 8.89
N SER A 46 6.76 7.11 8.06
CA SER A 46 5.64 7.29 7.11
C SER A 46 5.51 6.12 6.13
N GLY A 47 6.60 5.43 5.81
CA GLY A 47 6.56 4.19 5.04
C GLY A 47 5.87 3.05 5.78
N GLY A 48 5.94 3.02 7.12
CA GLY A 48 5.22 2.07 7.96
C GLY A 48 3.70 2.28 7.91
N ASP A 49 3.27 3.54 7.96
CA ASP A 49 1.86 3.92 7.81
C ASP A 49 1.30 3.56 6.44
N ASN A 50 2.11 3.82 5.39
CA ASN A 50 1.78 3.45 4.03
C ASN A 50 1.71 1.92 3.85
N ALA A 51 2.68 1.18 4.41
CA ALA A 51 2.69 -0.28 4.36
C ALA A 51 1.47 -0.88 5.05
N TYR A 52 1.07 -0.34 6.20
CA TYR A 52 -0.15 -0.72 6.89
C TYR A 52 -1.42 -0.42 6.07
N SER A 53 -1.54 0.80 5.54
CA SER A 53 -2.68 1.21 4.71
C SER A 53 -2.82 0.35 3.44
N LEU A 54 -1.69 0.04 2.78
CA LEU A 54 -1.65 -0.87 1.64
C LEU A 54 -1.93 -2.31 2.06
N TYR A 55 -1.57 -2.75 3.25
CA TYR A 55 -1.90 -4.11 3.68
C TYR A 55 -3.41 -4.30 3.93
N LEU A 56 -4.09 -3.29 4.48
CA LEU A 56 -5.53 -3.34 4.74
C LEU A 56 -6.41 -3.06 3.51
N SER A 57 -5.85 -2.42 2.48
CA SER A 57 -6.63 -2.02 1.31
C SER A 57 -7.11 -3.24 0.50
N PRO A 58 -8.40 -3.30 0.11
CA PRO A 58 -8.89 -4.35 -0.81
C PRO A 58 -8.21 -4.33 -2.18
N LEU A 59 -7.61 -3.20 -2.59
CA LEU A 59 -6.95 -3.05 -3.88
C LEU A 59 -5.60 -3.79 -3.99
N THR A 60 -5.08 -4.24 -2.86
CA THR A 60 -3.75 -4.84 -2.68
C THR A 60 -3.82 -6.19 -1.96
N ALA A 61 -5.03 -6.68 -1.66
CA ALA A 61 -5.26 -7.92 -0.91
C ALA A 61 -4.63 -9.15 -1.57
N ASP A 62 -4.51 -9.15 -2.90
CA ASP A 62 -3.82 -10.21 -3.63
C ASP A 62 -2.33 -9.91 -3.84
N LEU A 63 -1.85 -8.70 -3.56
CA LEU A 63 -0.48 -8.26 -3.84
C LEU A 63 0.49 -8.45 -2.68
N ILE A 64 0.00 -8.45 -1.44
CA ILE A 64 0.83 -8.47 -0.23
C ILE A 64 0.41 -9.65 0.65
N SER A 65 1.35 -10.55 0.93
CA SER A 65 1.11 -11.72 1.79
C SER A 65 1.39 -11.42 3.26
N GLN A 66 2.37 -10.54 3.52
CA GLN A 66 2.82 -10.18 4.86
C GLN A 66 3.26 -8.71 4.90
N VAL A 67 3.19 -8.08 6.07
CA VAL A 67 3.64 -6.71 6.28
C VAL A 67 4.55 -6.61 7.50
N VAL A 68 5.59 -5.77 7.42
CA VAL A 68 6.45 -5.41 8.55
C VAL A 68 6.40 -3.89 8.72
N ILE A 69 5.94 -3.45 9.88
CA ILE A 69 5.74 -2.03 10.18
C ILE A 69 6.75 -1.61 11.24
N MET A 70 7.56 -0.61 10.92
CA MET A 70 8.63 -0.14 11.80
C MET A 70 8.42 1.35 12.10
N SER A 71 8.16 1.71 13.36
CA SER A 71 7.99 3.11 13.76
C SER A 71 6.89 3.88 12.99
N GLY A 72 5.83 3.18 12.54
CA GLY A 72 4.63 3.79 11.96
C GLY A 72 3.67 4.28 13.05
N ALA A 73 3.04 5.43 12.84
CA ALA A 73 2.12 6.05 13.78
C ALA A 73 0.64 5.64 13.59
N ASN A 74 0.27 5.19 12.39
CA ASN A 74 -1.11 4.94 11.98
C ASN A 74 -1.49 3.44 11.94
N VAL A 75 -0.76 2.58 12.66
CA VAL A 75 -1.26 1.23 12.95
C VAL A 75 -2.44 1.42 13.89
N GLU A 76 -3.68 1.08 13.49
CA GLU A 76 -4.82 1.20 14.39
C GLU A 76 -4.48 0.45 15.69
N GLN A 77 -4.34 1.22 16.77
CA GLN A 77 -4.30 0.66 18.11
C GLN A 77 -5.76 0.33 18.41
N GLU A 78 -6.19 -0.89 18.10
CA GLU A 78 -7.39 -1.45 18.73
C GLU A 78 -7.16 -1.37 20.25
N LEU A 79 -7.83 -0.41 20.90
CA LEU A 79 -8.02 -0.35 22.34
C LEU A 79 -9.30 -1.11 22.70
#